data_AF-A0AAD7ZFI6-F1
#
_entry.id   AF-A0AAD7ZFI6-F1
#
_cell.length_a   1.000
_cell.length_b   1.000
_cell.length_c   1.000
_cell.angle_alpha   90.00
_cell.angle_beta   90.00
_cell.angle_gamma   90.00
#
_symmetry.space_group_name_H-M   'P 1'
#
loop_
_entity.id
_entity.type
_entity.pdbx_description
1 polymer ?
#
loop_
_entity_poly.entity_id
_entity_poly.type
_entity_poly.pdbx_seq_one_letter_code
_entity_poly.pdbx_strand_id
1 'polypeptide(L)'
;MELLEILRKWKRNLDNYFTYRRTFLLITIVFGLILYIGPSFFRWLSQSNISVEDIAERCLSDRLTAFYFSAEDFNANIQHVPLRSGEKLYIPYTGNGVFGLHVHPESPILIRNGRILSLPVNFHPIVSVASSMGSGKPHEAVVVHYLNGIVYKYQCYSSGLYVSYQYYAHRTLPAIFVQDIKITNPTNENFSLDLRQLKVTDWPTAVSQTMNFEHDSGNHEYEVFTGLVKVPSSNDVVAVSIISKKLTQLVQVQSYSSATIQVLTAVNYSEPISETAYATWKDIVEKQAMDHMRRAVSRANRHSFREDHVNVWAQLWSTGITISYSKASDAINGDKINATMYYILSQVASPLHEENTTKQKKAELANSLFYAEGCFGGYHTLQATNLWRELSTLDDVNTAVSLWLLTLEKQGCHNLLKAGASGVVQAMVLSFGALRFSNQHLEFNIHPKYLHRDYVFRRLNYGNMTHVNITVIVQEDNKAVLYVALDRSDKSYYACDGGCLDDPVLLGPQKKMFPVKLTDPVTAILYITYDKQHMEDLRHTIHLKEIVE
;
A
#
# COMPACT_ATOMS: atom_id res chain seq x y z
N MET A 1 77.30 12.24 32.26
CA MET A 1 78.02 10.95 32.18
C MET A 1 77.33 9.82 32.95
N GLU A 2 76.46 10.09 33.94
CA GLU A 2 75.78 9.03 34.72
C GLU A 2 74.55 8.39 34.06
N LEU A 3 73.77 9.13 33.25
CA LEU A 3 72.52 8.62 32.66
C LEU A 3 72.76 7.53 31.58
N LEU A 4 73.88 7.64 30.87
CA LEU A 4 74.32 6.68 29.85
C LEU A 4 74.88 5.40 30.48
N GLU A 5 75.46 5.47 31.68
CA GLU A 5 75.88 4.28 32.43
C GLU A 5 74.68 3.55 33.05
N ILE A 6 73.66 4.27 33.53
CA ILE A 6 72.41 3.68 34.02
C ILE A 6 71.67 2.96 32.90
N LEU A 7 71.56 3.57 31.72
CA LEU A 7 70.96 2.93 30.54
C LEU A 7 71.74 1.70 30.06
N ARG A 8 73.08 1.73 30.12
CA ARG A 8 73.90 0.55 29.81
C ARG A 8 73.75 -0.55 30.86
N LYS A 9 73.64 -0.22 32.16
CA LYS A 9 73.34 -1.20 33.23
C LYS A 9 71.95 -1.81 33.08
N TRP A 10 70.94 -1.00 32.72
CA TRP A 10 69.58 -1.48 32.49
C TRP A 10 69.49 -2.39 31.27
N LYS A 11 70.13 -2.01 30.16
CA LYS A 11 70.23 -2.85 28.96
C LYS A 11 70.96 -4.17 29.25
N ARG A 12 72.05 -4.15 30.03
CA ARG A 12 72.78 -5.37 30.43
C ARG A 12 71.98 -6.27 31.38
N ASN A 13 71.07 -5.72 32.18
CA ASN A 13 70.15 -6.48 33.03
C ASN A 13 68.94 -7.04 32.25
N LEU A 14 68.46 -6.33 31.22
CA LEU A 14 67.41 -6.79 30.32
C LEU A 14 67.90 -7.91 29.39
N ASP A 15 69.10 -7.79 28.83
CA ASP A 15 69.63 -8.77 27.87
C ASP A 15 70.04 -10.10 28.53
N ASN A 16 70.36 -10.12 29.84
CA ASN A 16 70.79 -11.34 30.55
C ASN A 16 69.68 -12.11 31.28
N TYR A 17 68.42 -11.63 31.31
CA TYR A 17 67.36 -12.23 32.14
C TYR A 17 65.99 -12.44 31.47
N PHE A 18 65.88 -12.25 30.15
CA PHE A 18 64.66 -12.56 29.40
C PHE A 18 64.83 -13.79 28.51
N THR A 19 64.67 -14.98 29.11
CA THR A 19 64.43 -16.20 28.33
C THR A 19 63.09 -16.06 27.62
N TYR A 20 62.99 -16.44 26.33
CA TYR A 20 61.78 -16.36 25.49
C TYR A 20 60.49 -16.86 26.21
N ARG A 21 60.63 -17.87 27.09
CA ARG A 21 59.54 -18.41 27.92
C ARG A 21 58.98 -17.41 28.95
N ARG A 22 59.81 -16.59 29.58
CA ARG A 22 59.38 -15.60 30.58
C ARG A 22 58.72 -14.40 29.92
N THR A 23 59.23 -13.96 28.78
CA THR A 23 58.60 -12.91 27.96
C THR A 23 57.25 -13.36 27.44
N PHE A 24 57.13 -14.60 26.96
CA PHE A 24 55.86 -15.20 26.56
C PHE A 24 54.87 -15.26 27.72
N LEU A 25 55.29 -15.71 28.91
CA LEU A 25 54.45 -15.73 30.11
C LEU A 25 53.93 -14.34 30.48
N LEU A 26 54.79 -13.32 30.43
CA LEU A 26 54.42 -11.94 30.77
C LEU A 26 53.43 -11.38 29.76
N ILE A 27 53.64 -11.62 28.46
CA ILE A 27 52.67 -11.26 27.41
C ILE A 27 51.35 -12.00 27.62
N THR A 28 51.37 -13.29 27.96
CA THR A 28 50.15 -14.08 28.20
C THR A 28 49.38 -13.57 29.41
N ILE A 29 50.07 -13.16 30.48
CA ILE A 29 49.44 -12.57 31.68
C ILE A 29 48.80 -11.22 31.33
N VAL A 30 49.48 -10.38 30.56
CA VAL A 30 48.95 -9.08 30.12
C VAL A 30 47.76 -9.27 29.18
N PHE A 31 47.83 -10.20 28.23
CA PHE A 31 46.71 -10.53 27.34
C PHE A 31 45.52 -11.12 28.12
N GLY A 32 45.78 -11.97 29.12
CA GLY A 32 44.77 -12.49 30.03
C GLY A 32 44.09 -11.39 30.85
N LEU A 33 44.88 -10.43 31.37
CA LEU A 33 44.36 -9.25 32.06
C LEU A 33 43.52 -8.36 31.14
N ILE A 34 43.93 -8.16 29.90
CA ILE A 34 43.16 -7.39 28.91
C ILE A 34 41.86 -8.13 28.54
N LEU A 35 41.89 -9.45 28.38
CA LEU A 35 40.67 -10.22 28.09
C LEU A 35 39.72 -10.28 29.30
N TYR A 36 40.24 -10.26 30.52
CA TYR A 36 39.43 -10.35 31.74
C TYR A 36 38.91 -8.99 32.21
N ILE A 37 39.76 -7.96 32.23
CA ILE A 37 39.44 -6.62 32.73
C ILE A 37 39.03 -5.68 31.59
N GLY A 38 39.53 -5.89 30.37
CA GLY A 38 39.23 -5.05 29.21
C GLY A 38 37.74 -4.90 28.91
N PRO A 39 36.93 -5.97 28.89
CA PRO A 39 35.48 -5.84 28.67
C PRO A 39 34.78 -5.00 29.75
N SER A 40 35.21 -5.14 31.00
CA SER A 40 34.68 -4.39 32.16
C SER A 40 35.10 -2.91 32.11
N PHE A 41 36.35 -2.65 31.77
CA PHE A 41 36.91 -1.31 31.62
C PHE A 41 36.35 -0.59 30.40
N PHE A 42 36.19 -1.27 29.26
CA PHE A 42 35.51 -0.73 28.08
C PHE A 42 34.03 -0.49 28.34
N ARG A 43 33.32 -1.35 29.09
CA ARG A 43 31.95 -1.07 29.53
C ARG A 43 31.86 0.16 30.41
N TRP A 44 32.82 0.36 31.30
CA TRP A 44 32.88 1.54 32.18
C TRP A 44 33.21 2.82 31.39
N LEU A 45 34.14 2.77 30.43
CA LEU A 45 34.44 3.89 29.53
C LEU A 45 33.30 4.18 28.52
N SER A 46 32.57 3.13 28.13
CA SER A 46 31.43 3.17 27.20
C SER A 46 30.09 3.33 27.91
N GLN A 47 30.05 3.67 29.20
CA GLN A 47 28.85 4.23 29.83
C GLN A 47 28.62 5.63 29.27
N SER A 48 28.30 5.73 27.98
CA SER A 48 27.43 6.79 27.52
C SER A 48 26.13 6.62 28.31
N ASN A 49 25.75 7.63 29.07
CA ASN A 49 24.39 7.75 29.58
C ASN A 49 23.48 7.65 28.36
N ILE A 50 22.91 6.46 28.09
CA ILE A 50 21.88 6.29 27.07
C ILE A 50 20.78 7.24 27.50
N SER A 51 20.57 8.29 26.72
CA SER A 51 19.59 9.29 27.09
C SER A 51 18.20 8.64 27.04
N VAL A 52 17.29 9.15 27.85
CA VAL A 52 15.90 8.68 27.89
C VAL A 52 15.21 8.85 26.52
N GLU A 53 15.70 9.77 25.69
CA GLU A 53 15.26 10.02 24.32
C GLU A 53 15.77 8.93 23.34
N ASP A 54 16.97 8.38 23.57
CA ASP A 54 17.54 7.29 22.77
C ASP A 54 16.72 5.99 22.88
N ILE A 55 16.02 5.74 24.01
CA ILE A 55 15.23 4.52 24.20
C ILE A 55 13.99 4.52 23.29
N ALA A 56 13.25 5.62 23.28
CA ALA A 56 12.04 5.75 22.48
C ALA A 56 12.36 5.73 20.97
N GLU A 57 13.42 6.43 20.57
CA GLU A 57 13.88 6.46 19.18
C GLU A 57 14.37 5.08 18.70
N ARG A 58 15.15 4.36 19.53
CA ARG A 58 15.59 3.00 19.22
C ARG A 58 14.41 2.04 19.09
N CYS A 59 13.45 2.11 20.03
CA CYS A 59 12.21 1.34 19.95
C CYS A 59 11.49 1.58 18.63
N LEU A 60 11.39 2.83 18.19
CA LEU A 60 10.73 3.20 16.95
C LEU A 60 11.48 2.64 15.74
N SER A 61 12.81 2.84 15.68
CA SER A 61 13.66 2.34 14.60
C SER A 61 13.62 0.81 14.46
N ASP A 62 13.65 0.07 15.57
CA ASP A 62 13.55 -1.39 15.57
C ASP A 62 12.21 -1.87 14.97
N ARG A 63 11.12 -1.12 15.16
CA ARG A 63 9.79 -1.45 14.59
C ARG A 63 9.68 -1.08 13.12
N LEU A 64 10.31 0.02 12.71
CA LEU A 64 10.34 0.46 11.32
C LEU A 64 11.27 -0.39 10.44
N THR A 65 12.21 -1.13 11.05
CA THR A 65 13.16 -2.00 10.33
C THR A 65 12.47 -2.98 9.36
N ALA A 66 11.30 -3.51 9.73
CA ALA A 66 10.54 -4.42 8.88
C ALA A 66 10.02 -3.77 7.58
N PHE A 67 10.00 -2.44 7.50
CA PHE A 67 9.44 -1.67 6.39
C PHE A 67 10.49 -0.97 5.54
N TYR A 68 11.76 -0.88 5.96
CA TYR A 68 12.77 -0.15 5.20
C TYR A 68 12.99 -0.73 3.81
N PHE A 69 13.06 -2.06 3.65
CA PHE A 69 13.15 -2.67 2.32
C PHE A 69 11.94 -2.33 1.45
N SER A 70 10.73 -2.42 2.00
CA SER A 70 9.51 -2.02 1.27
C SER A 70 9.52 -0.54 0.92
N ALA A 71 10.08 0.33 1.75
CA ALA A 71 10.16 1.77 1.49
C ALA A 71 11.19 2.11 0.39
N GLU A 72 12.35 1.45 0.40
CA GLU A 72 13.37 1.56 -0.66
C GLU A 72 12.83 1.09 -2.02
N ASP A 73 12.03 0.02 -2.03
CA ASP A 73 11.33 -0.47 -3.23
C ASP A 73 10.06 0.33 -3.58
N PHE A 74 9.82 1.45 -2.89
CA PHE A 74 8.64 2.32 -3.06
C PHE A 74 7.28 1.63 -2.82
N ASN A 75 7.28 0.50 -2.12
CA ASN A 75 6.11 -0.29 -1.76
C ASN A 75 5.48 0.11 -0.41
N ALA A 76 6.14 1.00 0.33
CA ALA A 76 5.63 1.60 1.54
C ALA A 76 6.07 3.06 1.67
N ASN A 77 5.28 3.87 2.38
CA ASN A 77 5.68 5.21 2.79
C ASN A 77 5.76 5.28 4.31
N ILE A 78 6.89 5.75 4.84
CA ILE A 78 7.15 5.93 6.26
C ILE A 78 7.15 7.43 6.55
N GLN A 79 6.40 7.85 7.56
CA GLN A 79 6.36 9.22 8.05
C GLN A 79 6.57 9.25 9.55
N HIS A 80 7.53 10.05 10.00
CA HIS A 80 7.67 10.33 11.42
C HIS A 80 6.76 11.51 11.81
N VAL A 81 6.46 11.60 13.11
CA VAL A 81 5.72 12.71 13.70
C VAL A 81 6.61 13.37 14.75
N PRO A 82 7.20 14.55 14.49
CA PRO A 82 7.09 15.37 13.27
C PRO A 82 7.84 14.79 12.06
N LEU A 83 7.44 15.23 10.85
CA LEU A 83 7.99 14.76 9.58
C LEU A 83 9.50 15.03 9.48
N ARG A 84 10.28 14.04 9.03
CA ARG A 84 11.74 14.19 8.83
C ARG A 84 12.05 14.73 7.42
N SER A 85 13.27 15.28 7.28
CA SER A 85 13.75 15.78 5.99
C SER A 85 13.78 14.67 4.94
N GLY A 86 13.23 14.93 3.76
CA GLY A 86 13.17 13.98 2.64
C GLY A 86 11.93 13.07 2.63
N GLU A 87 11.16 13.01 3.71
CA GLU A 87 9.94 12.21 3.76
C GLU A 87 8.81 12.83 2.93
N LYS A 88 7.99 11.97 2.32
CA LYS A 88 6.86 12.40 1.51
C LYS A 88 5.61 12.48 2.38
N LEU A 89 5.00 13.67 2.42
CA LEU A 89 3.73 13.91 3.07
C LEU A 89 2.58 13.33 2.22
N TYR A 90 2.40 12.02 2.29
CA TYR A 90 1.27 11.30 1.68
C TYR A 90 0.32 10.82 2.79
N ILE A 91 -0.87 11.39 2.89
CA ILE A 91 -1.72 11.16 4.06
C ILE A 91 -1.97 9.67 4.34
N PRO A 92 -1.89 9.21 5.60
CA PRO A 92 -2.16 7.82 5.92
C PRO A 92 -3.64 7.49 5.69
N TYR A 93 -3.98 6.92 4.54
CA TYR A 93 -5.36 6.66 4.13
C TYR A 93 -5.62 5.17 4.04
N THR A 94 -6.83 4.74 4.38
CA THR A 94 -7.31 3.38 4.13
C THR A 94 -8.72 3.43 3.56
N GLY A 95 -9.02 2.51 2.65
CA GLY A 95 -10.32 2.39 2.03
C GLY A 95 -10.41 1.12 1.18
N ASN A 96 -11.64 0.75 0.83
CA ASN A 96 -11.93 -0.41 -0.02
C ASN A 96 -12.95 -0.10 -1.12
N GLY A 97 -13.26 1.19 -1.34
CA GLY A 97 -14.26 1.66 -2.30
C GLY A 97 -15.72 1.65 -1.85
N VAL A 98 -16.03 1.11 -0.67
CA VAL A 98 -17.33 1.32 -0.01
C VAL A 98 -17.24 2.50 0.96
N PHE A 99 -16.18 2.55 1.76
CA PHE A 99 -15.86 3.69 2.60
C PHE A 99 -14.34 3.91 2.64
N GLY A 100 -13.95 5.08 3.11
CA GLY A 100 -12.56 5.49 3.21
C GLY A 100 -12.34 6.37 4.43
N LEU A 101 -11.11 6.42 4.91
CA LEU A 101 -10.75 7.11 6.13
C LEU A 101 -9.28 7.55 6.06
N HIS A 102 -9.04 8.82 6.36
CA HIS A 102 -7.71 9.28 6.74
C HIS A 102 -7.45 8.88 8.20
N VAL A 103 -6.35 8.19 8.48
CA VAL A 103 -5.99 7.67 9.81
C VAL A 103 -5.50 8.82 10.68
N HIS A 104 -6.45 9.57 11.19
CA HIS A 104 -6.26 10.67 12.13
C HIS A 104 -7.44 10.70 13.11
N PRO A 105 -7.24 11.01 14.41
CA PRO A 105 -8.30 10.95 15.42
C PRO A 105 -9.57 11.74 15.05
N GLU A 106 -9.41 12.90 14.43
CA GLU A 106 -10.51 13.81 14.03
C GLU A 106 -11.11 13.49 12.65
N SER A 107 -10.60 12.49 11.94
CA SER A 107 -11.12 12.21 10.60
C SER A 107 -12.48 11.50 10.65
N PRO A 108 -13.47 11.96 9.87
CA PRO A 108 -14.73 11.25 9.70
C PRO A 108 -14.56 10.06 8.77
N ILE A 109 -15.52 9.13 8.81
CA ILE A 109 -15.68 8.12 7.76
C ILE A 109 -16.21 8.81 6.50
N LEU A 110 -15.63 8.48 5.35
CA LEU A 110 -16.06 9.00 4.05
C LEU A 110 -16.78 7.89 3.29
N ILE A 111 -17.99 8.17 2.83
CA ILE A 111 -18.78 7.27 1.97
C ILE A 111 -18.82 7.81 0.53
N ARG A 112 -19.34 6.98 -0.36
CA ARG A 112 -19.36 7.26 -1.79
C ARG A 112 -20.21 8.48 -2.12
N ASN A 113 -19.65 9.34 -2.98
CA ASN A 113 -20.35 10.45 -3.61
C ASN A 113 -19.88 10.57 -5.06
N GLY A 114 -20.73 10.16 -5.99
CA GLY A 114 -20.36 10.01 -7.40
C GLY A 114 -19.28 8.95 -7.60
N ARG A 115 -18.09 9.38 -8.01
CA ARG A 115 -16.96 8.49 -8.39
C ARG A 115 -15.94 8.26 -7.29
N ILE A 116 -16.02 9.01 -6.19
CA ILE A 116 -15.02 9.04 -5.12
C ILE A 116 -15.66 8.87 -3.74
N LEU A 117 -14.82 8.66 -2.73
CA LEU A 117 -15.21 8.58 -1.34
C LEU A 117 -15.01 9.94 -0.67
N SER A 118 -15.99 10.84 -0.81
CA SER A 118 -15.87 12.24 -0.38
C SER A 118 -17.00 12.75 0.50
N LEU A 119 -18.07 11.98 0.73
CA LEU A 119 -19.18 12.40 1.58
C LEU A 119 -18.87 12.05 3.04
N PRO A 120 -18.64 13.03 3.94
CA PRO A 120 -18.33 12.73 5.33
C PRO A 120 -19.57 12.27 6.10
N VAL A 121 -19.39 11.21 6.88
CA VAL A 121 -20.26 10.80 7.98
C VAL A 121 -19.56 11.22 9.26
N ASN A 122 -20.20 12.08 10.06
CA ASN A 122 -19.63 12.67 11.28
C ASN A 122 -19.54 11.66 12.45
N PHE A 123 -18.89 10.54 12.17
CA PHE A 123 -18.51 9.48 13.08
C PHE A 123 -17.00 9.31 12.99
N HIS A 124 -16.33 9.30 14.13
CA HIS A 124 -14.87 9.24 14.24
C HIS A 124 -14.44 7.87 14.78
N PRO A 125 -14.03 6.91 13.92
CA PRO A 125 -13.81 5.53 14.31
C PRO A 125 -12.47 5.30 15.03
N ILE A 126 -11.53 6.24 14.93
CA ILE A 126 -10.16 6.05 15.39
C ILE A 126 -10.11 6.07 16.92
N VAL A 127 -9.71 4.94 17.49
CA VAL A 127 -9.41 4.80 18.91
C VAL A 127 -7.93 5.07 19.15
N SER A 128 -7.59 5.84 20.17
CA SER A 128 -6.20 6.17 20.52
C SER A 128 -5.93 5.82 21.97
N VAL A 129 -4.68 5.43 22.26
CA VAL A 129 -4.24 5.18 23.63
C VAL A 129 -3.64 6.48 24.17
N ALA A 130 -4.28 7.04 25.19
CA ALA A 130 -3.71 8.10 25.99
C ALA A 130 -2.97 7.48 27.17
N SER A 131 -1.67 7.75 27.27
CA SER A 131 -0.89 7.27 28.39
C SER A 131 -1.15 8.11 29.64
N SER A 132 -1.05 7.46 30.81
CA SER A 132 -1.20 8.10 32.12
C SER A 132 -0.12 9.17 32.35
N MET A 133 -0.38 10.10 33.28
CA MET A 133 0.61 11.09 33.72
C MET A 133 1.97 10.42 34.04
N GLY A 134 3.05 10.86 33.40
CA GLY A 134 4.43 10.46 33.72
C GLY A 134 5.23 9.80 32.59
N SER A 135 4.60 9.22 31.56
CA SER A 135 5.29 8.51 30.47
C SER A 135 5.84 9.40 29.32
N GLY A 136 5.67 10.73 29.41
CA GLY A 136 6.13 11.68 28.39
C GLY A 136 5.34 11.62 27.07
N LYS A 137 5.75 12.45 26.10
CA LYS A 137 5.24 12.40 24.72
C LYS A 137 5.88 11.21 23.99
N PRO A 138 5.10 10.39 23.24
CA PRO A 138 5.67 9.30 22.48
C PRO A 138 6.41 9.81 21.24
N HIS A 139 7.45 9.09 20.84
CA HIS A 139 7.94 9.13 19.47
C HIS A 139 6.99 8.32 18.59
N GLU A 140 6.59 8.89 17.46
CA GLU A 140 5.57 8.31 16.61
C GLU A 140 6.02 8.24 15.15
N ALA A 141 5.65 7.14 14.49
CA ALA A 141 5.73 7.00 13.05
C ALA A 141 4.52 6.25 12.51
N VAL A 142 4.15 6.58 11.28
CA VAL A 142 3.07 5.97 10.52
C VAL A 142 3.64 5.39 9.23
N VAL A 143 3.25 4.15 8.92
CA VAL A 143 3.66 3.44 7.71
C VAL A 143 2.42 3.07 6.90
N VAL A 144 2.34 3.52 5.65
CA VAL A 144 1.34 3.04 4.70
C VAL A 144 2.01 1.98 3.85
N HIS A 145 1.61 0.72 3.99
CA HIS A 145 2.18 -0.37 3.20
C HIS A 145 1.25 -0.68 2.02
N TYR A 146 1.66 -0.31 0.81
CA TYR A 146 0.81 -0.34 -0.38
C TYR A 146 0.41 -1.75 -0.79
N LEU A 147 1.34 -2.71 -0.73
CA LEU A 147 1.09 -4.08 -1.23
C LEU A 147 0.14 -4.93 -0.37
N ASN A 148 -0.04 -4.59 0.91
CA ASN A 148 -0.97 -5.29 1.81
C ASN A 148 -2.18 -4.41 2.17
N GLY A 149 -2.13 -3.13 1.84
CA GLY A 149 -3.12 -2.11 2.15
C GLY A 149 -3.49 -2.01 3.61
N ILE A 150 -2.47 -2.03 4.47
CA ILE A 150 -2.58 -1.80 5.91
C ILE A 150 -1.77 -0.56 6.25
N VAL A 151 -2.38 0.32 7.05
CA VAL A 151 -1.69 1.43 7.68
C VAL A 151 -1.24 0.99 9.07
N TYR A 152 0.03 1.15 9.38
CA TYR A 152 0.62 0.87 10.68
C TYR A 152 0.94 2.18 11.38
N LYS A 153 0.71 2.27 12.67
CA LYS A 153 1.19 3.38 13.50
C LYS A 153 1.92 2.82 14.71
N TYR A 154 3.05 3.41 15.06
CA TYR A 154 3.86 3.02 16.19
C TYR A 154 4.04 4.20 17.12
N GLN A 155 3.87 3.98 18.41
CA GLN A 155 4.11 4.96 19.46
C GLN A 155 5.05 4.33 20.48
N CYS A 156 6.26 4.86 20.62
CA CYS A 156 7.24 4.43 21.61
C CYS A 156 7.39 5.52 22.67
N TYR A 157 7.21 5.15 23.94
CA TYR A 157 7.37 6.04 25.07
C TYR A 157 8.75 5.88 25.68
N SER A 158 9.26 6.96 26.28
CA SER A 158 10.52 6.94 27.01
C SER A 158 10.49 6.03 28.25
N SER A 159 9.29 5.72 28.76
CA SER A 159 9.10 4.72 29.82
C SER A 159 9.39 3.28 29.38
N GLY A 160 9.58 3.02 28.09
CA GLY A 160 9.73 1.68 27.52
C GLY A 160 8.40 1.03 27.11
N LEU A 161 7.25 1.63 27.47
CA LEU A 161 5.95 1.25 26.92
C LEU A 161 5.94 1.52 25.41
N TYR A 162 5.32 0.64 24.64
CA TYR A 162 5.03 0.94 23.24
C TYR A 162 3.66 0.41 22.81
N VAL A 163 3.09 1.10 21.82
CA VAL A 163 1.79 0.79 21.24
C VAL A 163 1.95 0.68 19.74
N SER A 164 1.42 -0.40 19.17
CA SER A 164 1.33 -0.59 17.73
C SER A 164 -0.13 -0.67 17.31
N TYR A 165 -0.45 0.03 16.23
CA TYR A 165 -1.77 0.07 15.64
C TYR A 165 -1.72 -0.47 14.21
N GLN A 166 -2.77 -1.16 13.80
CA GLN A 166 -3.03 -1.52 12.40
C GLN A 166 -4.42 -1.05 12.01
N TYR A 167 -4.54 -0.46 10.83
CA TYR A 167 -5.81 0.03 10.28
C TYR A 167 -5.99 -0.48 8.87
N TYR A 168 -7.15 -1.08 8.59
CA TYR A 168 -7.51 -1.45 7.23
C TYR A 168 -9.03 -1.52 7.02
N ALA A 169 -9.48 -1.06 5.86
CA ALA A 169 -10.81 -1.35 5.35
C ALA A 169 -10.80 -2.72 4.65
N HIS A 170 -11.50 -3.70 5.21
CA HIS A 170 -11.42 -5.08 4.77
C HIS A 170 -11.98 -5.24 3.34
N ARG A 171 -11.24 -5.88 2.43
CA ARG A 171 -11.69 -6.04 1.02
C ARG A 171 -12.67 -7.19 0.77
N THR A 172 -12.55 -8.32 1.47
CA THR A 172 -13.52 -9.44 1.35
C THR A 172 -14.86 -9.15 2.04
N LEU A 173 -14.82 -8.42 3.16
CA LEU A 173 -15.98 -7.94 3.93
C LEU A 173 -16.05 -6.41 3.82
N PRO A 174 -16.57 -5.87 2.71
CA PRO A 174 -16.38 -4.46 2.33
C PRO A 174 -17.05 -3.44 3.27
N ALA A 175 -17.97 -3.88 4.13
CA ALA A 175 -18.60 -3.04 5.14
C ALA A 175 -17.76 -2.90 6.42
N ILE A 176 -16.62 -3.58 6.56
CA ILE A 176 -15.90 -3.71 7.83
C ILE A 176 -14.59 -2.92 7.82
N PHE A 177 -14.48 -2.00 8.76
CA PHE A 177 -13.22 -1.37 9.17
C PHE A 177 -12.65 -2.12 10.37
N VAL A 178 -11.34 -2.35 10.34
CA VAL A 178 -10.60 -3.04 11.39
C VAL A 178 -9.53 -2.12 11.94
N GLN A 179 -9.52 -1.98 13.26
CA GLN A 179 -8.44 -1.37 14.01
C GLN A 179 -7.93 -2.36 15.07
N ASP A 180 -6.68 -2.79 14.93
CA ASP A 180 -6.00 -3.60 15.93
C ASP A 180 -5.03 -2.72 16.72
N ILE A 181 -5.14 -2.74 18.06
CA ILE A 181 -4.28 -2.03 18.99
C ILE A 181 -3.56 -3.06 19.84
N LYS A 182 -2.24 -3.08 19.80
CA LYS A 182 -1.41 -3.91 20.68
C LYS A 182 -0.55 -3.01 21.56
N ILE A 183 -0.75 -3.12 22.85
CA ILE A 183 -0.02 -2.41 23.89
C ILE A 183 0.94 -3.41 24.52
N THR A 184 2.24 -3.11 24.52
CA THR A 184 3.25 -4.01 25.09
C THR A 184 4.00 -3.30 26.20
N ASN A 185 4.04 -3.93 27.36
CA ASN A 185 4.73 -3.44 28.53
C ASN A 185 5.93 -4.35 28.86
N PRO A 186 7.16 -3.98 28.48
CA PRO A 186 8.36 -4.73 28.81
C PRO A 186 8.93 -4.36 30.19
N THR A 187 8.28 -3.50 30.97
CA THR A 187 8.81 -3.00 32.25
C THR A 187 8.35 -3.85 33.42
N ASN A 188 8.91 -3.56 34.61
CA ASN A 188 8.54 -4.14 35.89
C ASN A 188 7.27 -3.54 36.51
N GLU A 189 6.75 -2.46 35.95
CA GLU A 189 5.63 -1.70 36.51
C GLU A 189 4.33 -1.99 35.76
N ASN A 190 3.20 -1.83 36.43
CA ASN A 190 1.89 -1.96 35.79
C ASN A 190 1.44 -0.61 35.23
N PHE A 191 0.92 -0.60 34.01
CA PHE A 191 0.35 0.61 33.41
C PHE A 191 -1.17 0.54 33.36
N SER A 192 -1.81 1.68 33.62
CA SER A 192 -3.23 1.89 33.44
C SER A 192 -3.42 2.97 32.38
N LEU A 193 -3.96 2.60 31.23
CA LEU A 193 -4.01 3.44 30.03
C LEU A 193 -5.46 3.76 29.69
N ASP A 194 -5.68 4.97 29.16
CA ASP A 194 -7.00 5.48 28.79
C ASP A 194 -7.21 5.30 27.28
N LEU A 195 -8.31 4.67 26.88
CA LEU A 195 -8.73 4.56 25.49
C LEU A 195 -9.63 5.73 25.14
N ARG A 196 -9.22 6.52 24.15
CA ARG A 196 -9.95 7.70 23.68
C ARG A 196 -10.47 7.51 22.28
N GLN A 197 -11.75 7.79 22.12
CA GLN A 197 -12.42 7.96 20.83
C GLN A 197 -13.19 9.28 20.90
N LEU A 198 -13.18 10.05 19.82
CA LEU A 198 -14.01 11.26 19.74
C LEU A 198 -15.48 10.87 19.77
N LYS A 199 -16.25 11.54 20.63
CA LYS A 199 -17.67 11.29 20.78
C LYS A 199 -18.41 11.74 19.52
N VAL A 200 -19.50 11.05 19.22
CA VAL A 200 -20.44 11.43 18.16
C VAL A 200 -21.29 12.60 18.64
N THR A 201 -20.72 13.80 18.65
CA THR A 201 -21.44 15.04 19.01
C THR A 201 -21.92 15.79 17.77
N ASP A 202 -21.26 15.59 16.63
CA ASP A 202 -21.42 16.42 15.44
C ASP A 202 -22.28 15.74 14.36
N TRP A 203 -23.06 14.73 14.74
CA TRP A 203 -24.04 14.06 13.87
C TRP A 203 -25.46 14.20 14.44
N PRO A 204 -26.15 15.34 14.22
CA PRO A 204 -27.39 15.70 14.94
C PRO A 204 -28.55 14.73 14.71
N THR A 205 -28.54 14.01 13.59
CA THR A 205 -29.61 13.10 13.18
C THR A 205 -29.34 11.65 13.62
N ALA A 206 -28.18 11.38 14.22
CA ALA A 206 -27.80 10.06 14.68
C ALA A 206 -28.63 9.67 15.91
N VAL A 207 -29.27 8.51 15.82
CA VAL A 207 -29.86 7.81 16.96
C VAL A 207 -28.90 6.70 17.37
N SER A 208 -28.57 6.63 18.66
CA SER A 208 -27.72 5.58 19.20
C SER A 208 -28.52 4.50 19.94
N GLN A 209 -28.10 3.24 19.78
CA GLN A 209 -28.62 2.10 20.53
C GLN A 209 -27.47 1.16 20.91
N THR A 210 -27.61 0.42 22.00
CA THR A 210 -26.63 -0.61 22.41
C THR A 210 -27.18 -1.99 22.12
N MET A 211 -26.33 -2.87 21.59
CA MET A 211 -26.65 -4.27 21.33
C MET A 211 -25.50 -5.19 21.71
N ASN A 212 -25.79 -6.47 21.87
CA ASN A 212 -24.80 -7.49 22.19
C ASN A 212 -24.58 -8.40 20.99
N PHE A 213 -23.31 -8.66 20.69
CA PHE A 213 -22.92 -9.74 19.78
C PHE A 213 -22.14 -10.79 20.58
N GLU A 214 -22.50 -12.05 20.36
CA GLU A 214 -21.75 -13.20 20.88
C GLU A 214 -20.41 -13.31 20.14
N HIS A 215 -19.33 -13.28 20.90
CA HIS A 215 -17.97 -13.58 20.45
C HIS A 215 -17.50 -14.85 21.17
N ASP A 216 -16.53 -15.58 20.61
CA ASP A 216 -15.96 -16.77 21.26
C ASP A 216 -15.38 -16.49 22.68
N SER A 217 -15.11 -15.21 22.99
CA SER A 217 -14.57 -14.72 24.26
C SER A 217 -15.62 -14.14 25.22
N GLY A 218 -16.91 -14.22 24.86
CA GLY A 218 -18.05 -13.72 25.64
C GLY A 218 -18.96 -12.78 24.85
N ASN A 219 -20.00 -12.25 25.52
CA ASN A 219 -20.84 -11.20 24.96
C ASN A 219 -20.13 -9.85 25.03
N HIS A 220 -19.94 -9.21 23.87
CA HIS A 220 -19.40 -7.85 23.79
C HIS A 220 -20.53 -6.88 23.42
N GLU A 221 -20.54 -5.73 24.08
CA GLU A 221 -21.45 -4.63 23.78
C GLU A 221 -20.96 -3.84 22.57
N TYR A 222 -21.89 -3.49 21.68
CA TYR A 222 -21.68 -2.67 20.51
C TYR A 222 -22.68 -1.52 20.49
N GLU A 223 -22.24 -0.39 19.98
CA GLU A 223 -23.07 0.79 19.78
C GLU A 223 -23.41 0.92 18.30
N VAL A 224 -24.70 1.16 18.04
CA VAL A 224 -25.25 1.37 16.71
C VAL A 224 -25.68 2.82 16.59
N PHE A 225 -25.15 3.50 15.58
CA PHE A 225 -25.47 4.87 15.24
C PHE A 225 -26.12 4.88 13.86
N THR A 226 -27.41 5.25 13.81
CA THR A 226 -28.15 5.34 12.56
C THR A 226 -28.65 6.77 12.35
N GLY A 227 -28.36 7.37 11.21
CA GLY A 227 -28.70 8.75 10.91
C GLY A 227 -28.77 9.04 9.40
N LEU A 228 -29.12 10.28 9.07
CA LEU A 228 -29.13 10.77 7.69
C LEU A 228 -27.94 11.67 7.42
N VAL A 229 -27.44 11.62 6.18
CA VAL A 229 -26.38 12.50 5.66
C VAL A 229 -26.89 13.18 4.39
N LYS A 230 -26.75 14.50 4.30
CA LYS A 230 -27.24 15.28 3.15
C LYS A 230 -26.27 15.17 1.98
N VAL A 231 -26.80 14.96 0.77
CA VAL A 231 -25.97 14.95 -0.45
C VAL A 231 -25.72 16.39 -0.90
N PRO A 232 -24.45 16.80 -1.14
CA PRO A 232 -24.16 18.14 -1.64
C PRO A 232 -24.87 18.39 -2.97
N SER A 233 -25.45 19.58 -3.13
CA SER A 233 -26.09 20.02 -4.38
C SER A 233 -27.30 19.17 -4.83
N SER A 234 -27.87 18.33 -3.96
CA SER A 234 -29.13 17.62 -4.17
C SER A 234 -30.05 17.78 -2.94
N ASN A 235 -31.35 17.54 -3.13
CA ASN A 235 -32.31 17.38 -2.03
C ASN A 235 -32.34 15.94 -1.49
N ASP A 236 -31.57 15.04 -2.10
CA ASP A 236 -31.46 13.66 -1.66
C ASP A 236 -30.61 13.55 -0.38
N VAL A 237 -30.89 12.49 0.38
CA VAL A 237 -30.17 12.11 1.58
C VAL A 237 -29.67 10.68 1.45
N VAL A 238 -28.70 10.33 2.28
CA VAL A 238 -28.20 8.96 2.42
C VAL A 238 -28.52 8.49 3.83
N ALA A 239 -29.21 7.36 3.96
CA ALA A 239 -29.37 6.69 5.25
C ALA A 239 -28.09 5.92 5.57
N VAL A 240 -27.52 6.14 6.75
CA VAL A 240 -26.26 5.53 7.18
C VAL A 240 -26.44 4.86 8.53
N SER A 241 -25.94 3.64 8.67
CA SER A 241 -25.83 2.94 9.95
C SER A 241 -24.38 2.50 10.19
N ILE A 242 -23.87 2.82 11.38
CA ILE A 242 -22.52 2.47 11.84
C ILE A 242 -22.65 1.66 13.11
N ILE A 243 -22.03 0.49 13.15
CA ILE A 243 -21.95 -0.36 14.34
C ILE A 243 -20.50 -0.44 14.76
N SER A 244 -20.18 -0.07 16.00
CA SER A 244 -18.81 -0.13 16.51
C SER A 244 -18.78 -0.78 17.89
N LYS A 245 -17.65 -1.43 18.21
CA LYS A 245 -17.44 -2.00 19.55
C LYS A 245 -17.52 -0.89 20.60
N LYS A 246 -18.29 -1.12 21.66
CA LYS A 246 -18.34 -0.21 22.81
C LYS A 246 -17.02 -0.29 23.57
N LEU A 247 -16.39 0.85 23.80
CA LEU A 247 -15.05 0.90 24.37
C LEU A 247 -15.08 0.89 25.91
N THR A 248 -14.22 0.07 26.49
CA THR A 248 -13.82 0.20 27.90
C THR A 248 -12.81 1.33 28.01
N GLN A 249 -13.09 2.35 28.81
CA GLN A 249 -12.22 3.53 28.93
C GLN A 249 -10.83 3.20 29.47
N LEU A 250 -10.70 2.21 30.35
CA LEU A 250 -9.45 1.92 31.05
C LEU A 250 -8.95 0.52 30.73
N VAL A 251 -7.67 0.43 30.36
CA VAL A 251 -6.96 -0.83 30.06
C VAL A 251 -5.77 -0.97 30.99
N GLN A 252 -5.74 -2.06 31.74
CA GLN A 252 -4.60 -2.40 32.59
C GLN A 252 -3.67 -3.36 31.88
N VAL A 253 -2.38 -3.01 31.82
CA VAL A 253 -1.33 -3.85 31.25
C VAL A 253 -0.30 -4.15 32.34
N GLN A 254 -0.22 -5.42 32.71
CA GLN A 254 0.69 -5.91 33.74
C GLN A 254 2.16 -5.81 33.27
N SER A 255 3.09 -5.86 34.21
CA SER A 255 4.52 -5.99 33.91
C SER A 255 4.80 -7.19 33.01
N TYR A 256 5.76 -7.03 32.09
CA TYR A 256 6.17 -8.05 31.11
C TYR A 256 5.03 -8.67 30.29
N SER A 257 3.93 -7.94 30.07
CA SER A 257 2.75 -8.45 29.39
C SER A 257 2.36 -7.61 28.18
N SER A 258 1.38 -8.09 27.42
CA SER A 258 0.79 -7.35 26.31
C SER A 258 -0.73 -7.45 26.35
N ALA A 259 -1.41 -6.37 26.00
CA ALA A 259 -2.84 -6.34 25.79
C ALA A 259 -3.12 -6.09 24.30
N THR A 260 -4.05 -6.84 23.74
CA THR A 260 -4.51 -6.69 22.35
C THR A 260 -5.98 -6.35 22.34
N ILE A 261 -6.35 -5.33 21.59
CA ILE A 261 -7.71 -4.82 21.47
C ILE A 261 -8.01 -4.72 19.99
N GLN A 262 -9.02 -5.47 19.55
CA GLN A 262 -9.55 -5.36 18.20
C GLN A 262 -10.87 -4.60 18.25
N VAL A 263 -10.93 -3.54 17.45
CA VAL A 263 -12.11 -2.70 17.24
C VAL A 263 -12.59 -2.95 15.82
N LEU A 264 -13.78 -3.52 15.72
CA LEU A 264 -14.49 -3.71 14.46
C LEU A 264 -15.56 -2.65 14.34
N THR A 265 -15.61 -1.99 13.18
CA THR A 265 -16.66 -1.02 12.84
C THR A 265 -17.31 -1.43 11.53
N ALA A 266 -18.61 -1.70 11.54
CA ALA A 266 -19.40 -1.95 10.34
C ALA A 266 -20.03 -0.64 9.86
N VAL A 267 -19.94 -0.38 8.56
CA VAL A 267 -20.51 0.79 7.89
C VAL A 267 -21.41 0.30 6.77
N ASN A 268 -22.67 0.70 6.80
CA ASN A 268 -23.61 0.42 5.72
C ASN A 268 -24.46 1.66 5.43
N TYR A 269 -24.79 1.87 4.16
CA TYR A 269 -25.55 3.03 3.73
C TYR A 269 -26.36 2.76 2.45
N SER A 270 -27.41 3.55 2.23
CA SER A 270 -28.23 3.49 1.02
C SER A 270 -27.58 4.25 -0.14
N GLU A 271 -28.01 4.00 -1.37
CA GLU A 271 -27.83 4.99 -2.44
C GLU A 271 -28.56 6.31 -2.08
N PRO A 272 -28.32 7.43 -2.77
CA PRO A 272 -29.08 8.66 -2.59
C PRO A 272 -30.59 8.41 -2.74
N ILE A 273 -31.36 8.81 -1.72
CA ILE A 273 -32.81 8.62 -1.61
C ILE A 273 -33.50 9.95 -1.29
N SER A 274 -34.79 10.06 -1.59
CA SER A 274 -35.59 11.17 -1.11
C SER A 274 -35.68 11.16 0.42
N GLU A 275 -35.69 12.33 1.05
CA GLU A 275 -35.79 12.45 2.52
C GLU A 275 -37.05 11.76 3.07
N THR A 276 -38.14 11.75 2.32
CA THR A 276 -39.39 11.04 2.67
C THR A 276 -39.23 9.52 2.76
N ALA A 277 -38.29 8.93 2.04
CA ALA A 277 -38.03 7.49 2.05
C ALA A 277 -37.11 7.06 3.20
N TYR A 278 -36.53 8.00 3.95
CA TYR A 278 -35.58 7.73 5.03
C TYR A 278 -36.14 6.78 6.08
N ALA A 279 -37.40 6.96 6.48
CA ALA A 279 -38.03 6.13 7.52
C ALA A 279 -37.99 4.63 7.15
N THR A 280 -38.22 4.29 5.88
CA THR A 280 -38.16 2.91 5.38
C THR A 280 -36.72 2.40 5.29
N TRP A 281 -35.80 3.25 4.82
CA TRP A 281 -34.42 2.86 4.61
C TRP A 281 -33.63 2.72 5.90
N LYS A 282 -33.98 3.46 6.95
CA LYS A 282 -33.34 3.40 8.26
C LYS A 282 -33.23 1.96 8.78
N ASP A 283 -34.34 1.23 8.81
CA ASP A 283 -34.38 -0.14 9.33
C ASP A 283 -33.63 -1.12 8.41
N ILE A 284 -33.63 -0.87 7.10
CA ILE A 284 -32.92 -1.68 6.11
C ILE A 284 -31.41 -1.55 6.31
N VAL A 285 -30.89 -0.31 6.39
CA VAL A 285 -29.44 -0.09 6.51
C VAL A 285 -28.91 -0.58 7.84
N GLU A 286 -29.69 -0.46 8.91
CA GLU A 286 -29.35 -0.96 10.24
C GLU A 286 -29.31 -2.49 10.26
N LYS A 287 -30.31 -3.16 9.69
CA LYS A 287 -30.32 -4.62 9.55
C LYS A 287 -29.13 -5.14 8.76
N GLN A 288 -28.82 -4.51 7.63
CA GLN A 288 -27.66 -4.87 6.83
C GLN A 288 -26.34 -4.67 7.59
N ALA A 289 -26.17 -3.54 8.29
CA ALA A 289 -25.00 -3.30 9.14
C ALA A 289 -24.84 -4.37 10.21
N MET A 290 -25.93 -4.79 10.86
CA MET A 290 -25.94 -5.88 11.84
C MET A 290 -25.48 -7.20 11.21
N ASP A 291 -26.00 -7.55 10.04
CA ASP A 291 -25.63 -8.79 9.36
C ASP A 291 -24.17 -8.78 8.89
N HIS A 292 -23.62 -7.63 8.53
CA HIS A 292 -22.19 -7.47 8.27
C HIS A 292 -21.36 -7.64 9.55
N MET A 293 -21.76 -7.01 10.65
CA MET A 293 -21.05 -7.11 11.93
C MET A 293 -21.03 -8.55 12.46
N ARG A 294 -22.16 -9.27 12.45
CA ARG A 294 -22.24 -10.70 12.85
C ARG A 294 -21.23 -11.56 12.11
N ARG A 295 -21.12 -11.36 10.79
CA ARG A 295 -20.18 -12.10 9.95
C ARG A 295 -18.73 -11.75 10.26
N ALA A 296 -18.42 -10.48 10.53
CA ALA A 296 -17.09 -10.06 10.93
C ALA A 296 -16.68 -10.68 12.27
N VAL A 297 -17.54 -10.56 13.30
CA VAL A 297 -17.30 -11.07 14.66
C VAL A 297 -17.04 -12.57 14.65
N SER A 298 -17.84 -13.36 13.92
CA SER A 298 -17.65 -14.82 13.81
C SER A 298 -16.35 -15.28 13.12
N ARG A 299 -15.61 -14.35 12.51
CA ARG A 299 -14.36 -14.63 11.79
C ARG A 299 -13.15 -13.89 12.33
N ALA A 300 -13.37 -12.87 13.15
CA ALA A 300 -12.36 -11.96 13.68
C ALA A 300 -11.15 -12.68 14.32
N ASN A 301 -11.39 -13.79 15.03
CA ASN A 301 -10.36 -14.59 15.70
C ASN A 301 -9.61 -15.56 14.77
N ARG A 302 -10.05 -15.73 13.52
CA ARG A 302 -9.41 -16.66 12.59
C ARG A 302 -8.11 -16.04 12.09
N HIS A 303 -7.05 -16.85 12.03
CA HIS A 303 -5.77 -16.44 11.46
C HIS A 303 -5.93 -15.85 10.05
N SER A 304 -6.87 -16.40 9.27
CA SER A 304 -7.11 -15.99 7.89
C SER A 304 -7.78 -14.62 7.74
N PHE A 305 -8.38 -14.02 8.78
CA PHE A 305 -9.18 -12.79 8.63
C PHE A 305 -8.37 -11.64 8.01
N ARG A 306 -7.19 -11.38 8.57
CA ARG A 306 -6.24 -10.41 8.00
C ARG A 306 -5.67 -10.90 6.66
N GLU A 307 -5.36 -12.19 6.54
CA GLU A 307 -4.77 -12.76 5.32
C GLU A 307 -5.70 -12.63 4.11
N ASP A 308 -7.01 -12.80 4.30
CA ASP A 308 -8.03 -12.65 3.27
C ASP A 308 -7.95 -11.24 2.66
N HIS A 309 -7.81 -10.20 3.49
CA HIS A 309 -7.61 -8.82 3.03
C HIS A 309 -6.28 -8.64 2.27
N VAL A 310 -5.17 -9.12 2.86
CA VAL A 310 -3.83 -8.99 2.27
C VAL A 310 -3.74 -9.72 0.92
N ASN A 311 -4.37 -10.88 0.80
CA ASN A 311 -4.40 -11.68 -0.42
C ASN A 311 -5.11 -10.95 -1.57
N VAL A 312 -6.18 -10.20 -1.29
CA VAL A 312 -6.84 -9.38 -2.31
C VAL A 312 -5.89 -8.28 -2.81
N TRP A 313 -5.21 -7.58 -1.91
CA TRP A 313 -4.22 -6.58 -2.32
C TRP A 313 -3.08 -7.19 -3.13
N ALA A 314 -2.54 -8.33 -2.72
CA ALA A 314 -1.50 -9.04 -3.48
C ALA A 314 -1.98 -9.42 -4.90
N GLN A 315 -3.24 -9.82 -5.05
CA GLN A 315 -3.83 -10.10 -6.37
C GLN A 315 -3.97 -8.82 -7.21
N LEU A 316 -4.42 -7.71 -6.63
CA LEU A 316 -4.51 -6.42 -7.33
C LEU A 316 -3.14 -5.93 -7.82
N TRP A 317 -2.08 -6.08 -7.02
CA TRP A 317 -0.72 -5.67 -7.38
C TRP A 317 0.03 -6.64 -8.30
N SER A 318 -0.59 -7.78 -8.65
CA SER A 318 0.01 -8.76 -9.56
C SER A 318 0.17 -8.19 -10.97
N THR A 319 -0.78 -7.37 -11.44
CA THR A 319 -0.64 -6.50 -12.60
C THR A 319 -0.02 -5.18 -12.16
N GLY A 320 0.94 -4.65 -12.92
CA GLY A 320 1.62 -3.43 -12.52
C GLY A 320 2.69 -2.97 -13.50
N ILE A 321 3.39 -1.91 -13.08
CA ILE A 321 4.54 -1.35 -13.79
C ILE A 321 5.73 -1.26 -12.82
N THR A 322 6.93 -1.42 -13.36
CA THR A 322 8.18 -0.99 -12.73
C THR A 322 8.86 -0.02 -13.69
N ILE A 323 9.42 1.07 -13.15
CA ILE A 323 10.14 2.09 -13.93
C ILE A 323 11.49 2.34 -13.26
N SER A 324 12.58 2.43 -14.04
CA SER A 324 13.89 2.73 -13.48
C SER A 324 13.92 4.12 -12.84
N TYR A 325 14.61 4.29 -11.70
CA TYR A 325 14.62 5.54 -10.94
C TYR A 325 15.29 6.69 -11.72
N SER A 326 14.64 7.86 -11.73
CA SER A 326 15.17 9.09 -12.33
C SER A 326 15.45 10.15 -11.26
N LYS A 327 16.61 10.80 -11.37
CA LYS A 327 17.02 11.92 -10.50
C LYS A 327 16.64 13.30 -11.05
N ALA A 328 16.04 13.36 -12.24
CA ALA A 328 15.62 14.63 -12.81
C ALA A 328 14.55 15.30 -11.94
N SER A 329 14.58 16.63 -11.87
CA SER A 329 13.51 17.40 -11.23
C SER A 329 12.17 17.02 -11.86
N ASP A 330 11.14 16.86 -11.03
CA ASP A 330 9.77 16.58 -11.44
C ASP A 330 9.56 15.22 -12.14
N ALA A 331 10.58 14.36 -12.17
CA ALA A 331 10.42 13.01 -12.71
C ALA A 331 9.54 12.16 -11.80
N ILE A 332 8.52 11.54 -12.39
CA ILE A 332 7.67 10.59 -11.70
C ILE A 332 8.44 9.28 -11.51
N ASN A 333 8.51 8.82 -10.26
CA ASN A 333 9.20 7.62 -9.82
C ASN A 333 8.21 6.65 -9.15
N GLY A 334 8.73 5.48 -8.75
CA GLY A 334 7.93 4.42 -8.13
C GLY A 334 7.19 4.89 -6.86
N ASP A 335 7.78 5.81 -6.09
CA ASP A 335 7.17 6.40 -4.89
C ASP A 335 5.81 7.05 -5.21
N LYS A 336 5.79 7.90 -6.23
CA LYS A 336 4.56 8.60 -6.63
C LYS A 336 3.58 7.66 -7.32
N ILE A 337 4.06 6.77 -8.19
CA ILE A 337 3.22 5.82 -8.93
C ILE A 337 2.48 4.89 -7.96
N ASN A 338 3.21 4.24 -7.05
CA ASN A 338 2.64 3.27 -6.12
C ASN A 338 1.70 3.96 -5.12
N ALA A 339 2.06 5.13 -4.61
CA ALA A 339 1.18 5.92 -3.75
C ALA A 339 -0.13 6.27 -4.46
N THR A 340 -0.07 6.88 -5.65
CA THR A 340 -1.26 7.27 -6.43
C THR A 340 -2.14 6.05 -6.76
N MET A 341 -1.55 4.95 -7.23
CA MET A 341 -2.27 3.71 -7.47
C MET A 341 -2.95 3.18 -6.19
N TYR A 342 -2.25 3.18 -5.07
CA TYR A 342 -2.82 2.77 -3.78
C TYR A 342 -4.05 3.59 -3.39
N TYR A 343 -4.00 4.92 -3.50
CA TYR A 343 -5.15 5.78 -3.18
C TYR A 343 -6.33 5.51 -4.10
N ILE A 344 -6.10 5.38 -5.41
CA ILE A 344 -7.16 5.07 -6.37
C ILE A 344 -7.81 3.73 -6.04
N LEU A 345 -7.01 2.68 -5.82
CA LEU A 345 -7.54 1.36 -5.48
C LEU A 345 -8.26 1.36 -4.14
N SER A 346 -7.82 2.17 -3.17
CA SER A 346 -8.52 2.32 -1.89
C SER A 346 -9.89 2.99 -2.03
N GLN A 347 -10.13 3.72 -3.12
CA GLN A 347 -11.43 4.32 -3.43
C GLN A 347 -12.31 3.50 -4.37
N VAL A 348 -11.85 2.33 -4.82
CA VAL A 348 -12.60 1.49 -5.76
C VAL A 348 -12.86 0.10 -5.17
N ALA A 349 -14.13 -0.30 -5.25
CA ALA A 349 -14.63 -1.59 -4.77
C ALA A 349 -14.03 -2.76 -5.55
N SER A 350 -13.97 -3.93 -4.92
CA SER A 350 -13.31 -5.11 -5.50
C SER A 350 -14.28 -6.30 -5.56
N PRO A 351 -15.38 -6.17 -6.34
CA PRO A 351 -16.51 -7.09 -6.27
C PRO A 351 -16.16 -8.54 -6.65
N LEU A 352 -15.09 -8.78 -7.42
CA LEU A 352 -14.61 -10.14 -7.70
C LEU A 352 -14.16 -10.88 -6.43
N HIS A 353 -13.63 -10.14 -5.46
CA HIS A 353 -13.07 -10.65 -4.22
C HIS A 353 -13.99 -10.51 -3.01
N GLU A 354 -15.10 -9.78 -3.16
CA GLU A 354 -16.12 -9.67 -2.13
C GLU A 354 -16.89 -10.99 -1.98
N GLU A 355 -17.25 -11.32 -0.75
CA GLU A 355 -17.95 -12.56 -0.44
C GLU A 355 -19.43 -12.53 -0.85
N ASN A 356 -20.07 -11.36 -0.75
CA ASN A 356 -21.49 -11.21 -1.03
C ASN A 356 -21.82 -11.18 -2.53
N THR A 357 -20.80 -11.14 -3.38
CA THR A 357 -20.98 -11.10 -4.82
C THR A 357 -21.35 -12.49 -5.34
N THR A 358 -22.51 -12.55 -6.01
CA THR A 358 -23.04 -13.81 -6.56
C THR A 358 -22.11 -14.41 -7.63
N LYS A 359 -22.15 -15.73 -7.80
CA LYS A 359 -21.34 -16.42 -8.83
C LYS A 359 -21.60 -15.87 -10.25
N GLN A 360 -22.87 -15.58 -10.57
CA GLN A 360 -23.24 -14.95 -11.84
C GLN A 360 -22.57 -13.58 -12.00
N LYS A 361 -22.63 -12.74 -10.96
CA LYS A 361 -22.01 -11.41 -11.03
C LYS A 361 -20.50 -11.50 -11.17
N LYS A 362 -19.84 -12.45 -10.50
CA LYS A 362 -18.40 -12.70 -10.68
C LYS A 362 -18.05 -13.09 -12.12
N ALA A 363 -18.88 -13.91 -12.77
CA ALA A 363 -18.68 -14.29 -14.17
C ALA A 363 -18.85 -13.08 -15.12
N GLU A 364 -19.87 -12.23 -14.90
CA GLU A 364 -20.06 -10.98 -15.67
C GLU A 364 -18.87 -10.01 -15.54
N LEU A 365 -18.36 -9.85 -14.31
CA LEU A 365 -17.21 -8.99 -14.03
C LEU A 365 -15.92 -9.55 -14.64
N ALA A 366 -15.71 -10.87 -14.58
CA ALA A 366 -14.59 -11.53 -15.23
C ALA A 366 -14.63 -11.31 -16.75
N ASN A 367 -15.80 -11.46 -17.39
CA ASN A 367 -15.96 -11.15 -18.81
C ASN A 367 -15.61 -9.68 -19.12
N SER A 368 -15.99 -8.75 -18.25
CA SER A 368 -15.66 -7.32 -18.41
C SER A 368 -14.16 -7.04 -18.31
N LEU A 369 -13.39 -7.87 -17.59
CA LEU A 369 -11.92 -7.81 -17.56
C LEU A 369 -11.29 -8.36 -18.84
N PHE A 370 -11.85 -9.43 -19.39
CA PHE A 370 -11.30 -10.11 -20.56
C PHE A 370 -11.52 -9.34 -21.87
N TYR A 371 -12.64 -8.62 -21.96
CA TYR A 371 -13.04 -7.87 -23.14
C TYR A 371 -12.91 -6.36 -22.88
N ALA A 372 -11.68 -5.86 -23.02
CA ALA A 372 -11.31 -4.46 -22.79
C ALA A 372 -11.11 -3.67 -24.11
N GLU A 373 -11.87 -3.99 -25.16
CA GLU A 373 -11.77 -3.33 -26.47
C GLU A 373 -11.84 -1.80 -26.34
N GLY A 374 -10.94 -1.11 -27.05
CA GLY A 374 -10.81 0.34 -27.06
C GLY A 374 -10.12 0.95 -25.84
N CYS A 375 -9.80 0.15 -24.80
CA CYS A 375 -9.01 0.61 -23.67
C CYS A 375 -7.52 0.31 -23.92
N PHE A 376 -6.59 1.26 -23.88
CA PHE A 376 -6.72 2.70 -23.60
C PHE A 376 -6.56 3.50 -24.90
N GLY A 377 -7.51 4.37 -25.22
CA GLY A 377 -7.55 5.10 -26.51
C GLY A 377 -6.77 6.42 -26.57
N GLY A 378 -6.03 6.78 -25.52
CA GLY A 378 -5.33 8.08 -25.41
C GLY A 378 -3.81 8.00 -25.43
N TYR A 379 -3.15 9.14 -25.20
CA TYR A 379 -1.70 9.24 -25.00
C TYR A 379 -1.26 8.74 -23.62
N HIS A 380 0.00 8.29 -23.52
CA HIS A 380 0.54 7.76 -22.27
C HIS A 380 0.41 8.75 -21.10
N THR A 381 0.03 8.24 -19.92
CA THR A 381 -0.34 9.09 -18.77
C THR A 381 0.83 9.46 -17.87
N LEU A 382 2.03 8.90 -18.08
CA LEU A 382 3.23 9.21 -17.28
C LEU A 382 3.69 10.67 -17.38
N GLN A 383 3.25 11.44 -18.38
CA GLN A 383 3.54 12.88 -18.51
C GLN A 383 2.31 13.78 -18.27
N ALA A 384 1.18 13.20 -17.88
CA ALA A 384 -0.04 13.94 -17.61
C ALA A 384 0.01 14.58 -16.20
N THR A 385 0.62 15.75 -16.08
CA THR A 385 0.90 16.44 -14.80
C THR A 385 -0.36 16.61 -13.93
N ASN A 386 -1.52 16.84 -14.54
CA ASN A 386 -2.80 16.97 -13.85
C ASN A 386 -3.24 15.69 -13.11
N LEU A 387 -2.75 14.52 -13.52
CA LEU A 387 -3.04 13.24 -12.87
C LEU A 387 -2.12 12.96 -11.68
N TRP A 388 -0.94 13.57 -11.63
CA TRP A 388 0.10 13.31 -10.63
C TRP A 388 0.14 14.40 -9.54
N ARG A 389 -1.04 14.83 -9.08
CA ARG A 389 -1.22 15.85 -8.03
C ARG A 389 -0.58 15.44 -6.71
N GLU A 390 -0.40 16.39 -5.80
CA GLU A 390 -0.01 16.13 -4.41
C GLU A 390 -0.98 15.15 -3.72
N LEU A 391 -0.53 14.55 -2.61
CA LEU A 391 -1.32 13.56 -1.84
C LEU A 391 -1.26 13.91 -0.34
N SER A 392 -1.03 15.20 -0.05
CA SER A 392 -0.76 15.78 1.27
C SER A 392 -2.03 16.09 2.06
N THR A 393 -3.17 16.16 1.38
CA THR A 393 -4.48 16.35 2.01
C THR A 393 -5.52 15.39 1.45
N LEU A 394 -6.66 15.28 2.15
CA LEU A 394 -7.78 14.47 1.68
C LEU A 394 -8.39 15.01 0.39
N ASP A 395 -8.44 16.34 0.23
CA ASP A 395 -8.96 16.99 -0.99
C ASP A 395 -8.06 16.70 -2.20
N ASP A 396 -6.74 16.75 -2.01
CA ASP A 396 -5.78 16.42 -3.06
C ASP A 396 -5.93 14.97 -3.52
N VAL A 397 -6.06 14.04 -2.56
CA VAL A 397 -6.30 12.62 -2.85
C VAL A 397 -7.61 12.45 -3.63
N ASN A 398 -8.71 13.04 -3.14
CA ASN A 398 -10.02 12.95 -3.78
C ASN A 398 -10.03 13.53 -5.19
N THR A 399 -9.36 14.66 -5.39
CA THR A 399 -9.21 15.29 -6.71
C THR A 399 -8.38 14.42 -7.65
N ALA A 400 -7.24 13.89 -7.18
CA ALA A 400 -6.40 12.99 -7.98
C ALA A 400 -7.18 11.75 -8.42
N VAL A 401 -7.86 11.06 -7.49
CA VAL A 401 -8.66 9.87 -7.80
C VAL A 401 -9.78 10.20 -8.79
N SER A 402 -10.51 11.29 -8.58
CA SER A 402 -11.58 11.72 -9.48
C SER A 402 -11.09 11.94 -10.91
N LEU A 403 -9.96 12.64 -11.07
CA LEU A 403 -9.34 12.88 -12.37
C LEU A 403 -8.87 11.59 -13.05
N TRP A 404 -8.23 10.69 -12.31
CA TRP A 404 -7.81 9.39 -12.84
C TRP A 404 -8.98 8.57 -13.35
N LEU A 405 -10.02 8.38 -12.53
CA LEU A 405 -11.20 7.60 -12.92
C LEU A 405 -11.93 8.23 -14.10
N LEU A 406 -12.04 9.56 -14.14
CA LEU A 406 -12.63 10.29 -15.26
C LEU A 406 -11.80 10.10 -16.53
N THR A 407 -10.48 10.25 -16.47
CA THR A 407 -9.60 10.08 -17.63
C THR A 407 -9.70 8.66 -18.19
N LEU A 408 -9.63 7.63 -17.34
CA LEU A 408 -9.76 6.24 -17.80
C LEU A 408 -11.12 5.97 -18.46
N GLU A 409 -12.20 6.50 -17.89
CA GLU A 409 -13.55 6.35 -18.45
C GLU A 409 -13.65 7.01 -19.82
N LYS A 410 -13.17 8.25 -19.95
CA LYS A 410 -13.21 9.02 -21.21
C LYS A 410 -12.29 8.47 -22.29
N GLN A 411 -11.27 7.69 -21.91
CA GLN A 411 -10.34 7.04 -22.83
C GLN A 411 -10.70 5.56 -23.12
N GLY A 412 -11.99 5.21 -22.99
CA GLY A 412 -12.52 3.92 -23.45
C GLY A 412 -12.53 2.81 -22.41
N CYS A 413 -11.97 2.99 -21.21
CA CYS A 413 -11.81 1.92 -20.23
C CYS A 413 -13.05 1.62 -19.37
N HIS A 414 -14.23 2.05 -19.78
CA HIS A 414 -15.50 1.88 -19.05
C HIS A 414 -15.81 0.43 -18.63
N ASN A 415 -15.51 -0.57 -19.45
CA ASN A 415 -15.72 -1.99 -19.09
C ASN A 415 -14.76 -2.47 -18.01
N LEU A 416 -13.49 -2.04 -18.05
CA LEU A 416 -12.53 -2.32 -16.98
C LEU A 416 -12.93 -1.61 -15.68
N LEU A 417 -13.40 -0.36 -15.75
CA LEU A 417 -13.88 0.35 -14.57
C LEU A 417 -15.10 -0.35 -13.91
N LYS A 418 -16.00 -0.95 -14.71
CA LYS A 418 -17.12 -1.75 -14.20
C LYS A 418 -16.66 -3.00 -13.45
N ALA A 419 -15.51 -3.56 -13.80
CA ALA A 419 -14.92 -4.70 -13.08
C ALA A 419 -14.36 -4.32 -11.69
N GLY A 420 -14.35 -3.03 -11.34
CA GLY A 420 -13.86 -2.53 -10.06
C GLY A 420 -12.34 -2.47 -10.02
N ALA A 421 -11.76 -2.64 -8.82
CA ALA A 421 -10.34 -2.42 -8.57
C ALA A 421 -9.43 -3.24 -9.50
N SER A 422 -9.78 -4.49 -9.81
CA SER A 422 -8.99 -5.35 -10.70
C SER A 422 -8.89 -4.78 -12.12
N GLY A 423 -9.97 -4.19 -12.64
CA GLY A 423 -9.97 -3.56 -13.95
C GLY A 423 -9.36 -2.16 -13.92
N VAL A 424 -9.51 -1.41 -12.82
CA VAL A 424 -8.84 -0.12 -12.64
C VAL A 424 -7.32 -0.26 -12.70
N VAL A 425 -6.73 -1.25 -12.00
CA VAL A 425 -5.28 -1.52 -12.11
C VAL A 425 -4.88 -1.74 -13.55
N GLN A 426 -5.59 -2.62 -14.25
CA GLN A 426 -5.28 -2.93 -15.65
C GLN A 426 -5.40 -1.69 -16.54
N ALA A 427 -6.47 -0.91 -16.40
CA ALA A 427 -6.67 0.33 -17.15
C ALA A 427 -5.56 1.36 -16.89
N MET A 428 -5.12 1.50 -15.63
CA MET A 428 -3.99 2.37 -15.29
C MET A 428 -2.69 1.92 -15.95
N VAL A 429 -2.36 0.62 -15.85
CA VAL A 429 -1.13 0.08 -16.42
C VAL A 429 -1.13 0.20 -17.95
N LEU A 430 -2.28 -0.04 -18.60
CA LEU A 430 -2.44 0.21 -20.03
C LEU A 430 -2.19 1.68 -20.37
N SER A 431 -2.75 2.60 -19.58
CA SER A 431 -2.59 4.04 -19.79
C SER A 431 -1.14 4.51 -19.63
N PHE A 432 -0.32 3.88 -18.79
CA PHE A 432 1.07 4.28 -18.60
C PHE A 432 1.92 4.06 -19.85
N GLY A 433 1.62 3.01 -20.62
CA GLY A 433 2.33 2.68 -21.86
C GLY A 433 1.60 3.10 -23.13
N ALA A 434 0.43 3.75 -23.06
CA ALA A 434 -0.46 3.86 -24.22
C ALA A 434 -0.72 2.49 -24.89
N LEU A 435 -0.88 1.46 -24.07
CA LEU A 435 -1.23 0.13 -24.52
C LEU A 435 -2.73 0.10 -24.82
N ARG A 436 -3.10 -0.40 -26.00
CA ARG A 436 -4.48 -0.40 -26.47
C ARG A 436 -4.91 -1.78 -26.91
N PHE A 437 -6.01 -2.27 -26.35
CA PHE A 437 -6.71 -3.42 -26.92
C PHE A 437 -7.58 -2.96 -28.09
N SER A 438 -7.20 -3.40 -29.28
CA SER A 438 -8.05 -3.38 -30.47
C SER A 438 -8.79 -4.71 -30.59
N ASN A 439 -9.75 -4.80 -31.51
CA ASN A 439 -10.73 -5.89 -31.58
C ASN A 439 -10.08 -7.30 -31.63
N GLN A 440 -8.88 -7.40 -32.18
CA GLN A 440 -8.17 -8.67 -32.37
C GLN A 440 -6.74 -8.68 -31.83
N HIS A 441 -6.20 -7.56 -31.33
CA HIS A 441 -4.80 -7.48 -30.93
C HIS A 441 -4.53 -6.40 -29.86
N LEU A 442 -3.45 -6.56 -29.12
CA LEU A 442 -2.88 -5.57 -28.21
C LEU A 442 -1.81 -4.77 -28.96
N GLU A 443 -1.90 -3.44 -28.89
CA GLU A 443 -0.97 -2.49 -29.48
C GLU A 443 -0.20 -1.78 -28.38
N PHE A 444 1.10 -1.57 -28.56
CA PHE A 444 1.91 -0.65 -27.74
C PHE A 444 2.14 0.64 -28.54
N ASN A 445 1.33 1.67 -28.29
CA ASN A 445 1.29 2.90 -29.09
C ASN A 445 2.11 4.06 -28.53
N ILE A 446 3.19 3.76 -27.80
CA ILE A 446 4.07 4.81 -27.28
C ILE A 446 5.05 5.26 -28.36
N HIS A 447 5.22 6.57 -28.50
CA HIS A 447 6.24 7.11 -29.40
C HIS A 447 7.64 6.77 -28.87
N PRO A 448 8.57 6.26 -29.71
CA PRO A 448 9.93 5.87 -29.30
C PRO A 448 10.70 6.92 -28.49
N LYS A 449 10.54 8.22 -28.78
CA LYS A 449 11.15 9.34 -28.03
C LYS A 449 10.86 9.34 -26.52
N TYR A 450 9.79 8.66 -26.08
CA TYR A 450 9.44 8.56 -24.66
C TYR A 450 10.06 7.34 -23.98
N LEU A 451 10.72 6.45 -24.72
CA LEU A 451 11.39 5.26 -24.19
C LEU A 451 12.84 5.55 -23.79
N HIS A 452 13.02 6.46 -22.84
CA HIS A 452 14.33 6.85 -22.30
C HIS A 452 14.59 6.27 -20.90
N ARG A 453 13.72 5.38 -20.42
CA ARG A 453 13.83 4.66 -19.14
C ARG A 453 13.47 3.19 -19.33
N ASP A 454 13.93 2.35 -18.41
CA ASP A 454 13.54 0.96 -18.39
C ASP A 454 12.14 0.85 -17.81
N TYR A 455 11.30 0.04 -18.46
CA TYR A 455 9.93 -0.22 -18.05
C TYR A 455 9.68 -1.71 -17.98
N VAL A 456 8.95 -2.17 -16.97
CA VAL A 456 8.46 -3.55 -16.87
C VAL A 456 6.97 -3.52 -16.63
N PHE A 457 6.19 -3.80 -17.67
CA PHE A 457 4.76 -4.05 -17.57
C PHE A 457 4.55 -5.53 -17.27
N ARG A 458 3.96 -5.82 -16.12
CA ARG A 458 3.75 -7.18 -15.64
C ARG A 458 2.27 -7.56 -15.68
N ARG A 459 2.01 -8.79 -16.11
CA ARG A 459 0.72 -9.48 -16.09
C ARG A 459 -0.42 -8.66 -16.66
N LEU A 460 -0.21 -8.12 -17.86
CA LEU A 460 -1.30 -7.55 -18.64
C LEU A 460 -2.25 -8.68 -19.02
N ASN A 461 -3.48 -8.59 -18.55
CA ASN A 461 -4.48 -9.61 -18.84
C ASN A 461 -4.97 -9.46 -20.29
N TYR A 462 -4.74 -10.49 -21.11
CA TYR A 462 -5.17 -10.50 -22.50
C TYR A 462 -6.06 -11.71 -22.76
N GLY A 463 -7.37 -11.47 -22.90
CA GLY A 463 -8.33 -12.56 -23.01
C GLY A 463 -8.61 -13.18 -21.64
N ASN A 464 -8.87 -14.50 -21.59
CA ASN A 464 -9.40 -15.14 -20.39
C ASN A 464 -8.31 -15.49 -19.34
N MET A 465 -7.20 -16.10 -19.78
CA MET A 465 -6.17 -16.58 -18.85
C MET A 465 -4.74 -16.22 -19.26
N THR A 466 -4.56 -15.42 -20.31
CA THR A 466 -3.22 -15.08 -20.80
C THR A 466 -2.69 -13.84 -20.11
N HIS A 467 -1.47 -13.92 -19.61
CA HIS A 467 -0.76 -12.82 -18.97
C HIS A 467 0.48 -12.47 -19.78
N VAL A 468 0.49 -11.25 -20.31
CA VAL A 468 1.58 -10.73 -21.13
C VAL A 468 2.49 -9.85 -20.26
N ASN A 469 3.80 -10.10 -20.36
CA ASN A 469 4.84 -9.26 -19.78
C ASN A 469 5.58 -8.55 -20.90
N ILE A 470 5.69 -7.23 -20.81
CA ILE A 470 6.41 -6.37 -21.76
C ILE A 470 7.49 -5.64 -20.97
N THR A 471 8.75 -5.83 -21.35
CA THR A 471 9.89 -5.12 -20.77
C THR A 471 10.51 -4.22 -21.83
N VAL A 472 10.78 -2.97 -21.49
CA VAL A 472 11.56 -2.03 -22.28
C VAL A 472 12.91 -1.89 -21.59
N ILE A 473 13.99 -2.09 -22.32
CA ILE A 473 15.36 -1.87 -21.84
C ILE A 473 16.03 -0.84 -22.73
N VAL A 474 16.57 0.21 -22.12
CA VAL A 474 17.40 1.20 -22.81
C VAL A 474 18.84 0.69 -22.85
N GLN A 475 19.38 0.54 -24.05
CA GLN A 475 20.75 0.08 -24.27
C GLN A 475 21.77 1.22 -24.09
N GLU A 476 23.06 0.86 -24.09
CA GLU A 476 24.17 1.82 -23.94
C GLU A 476 24.22 2.89 -25.04
N ASP A 477 23.65 2.59 -26.21
CA ASP A 477 23.52 3.52 -27.34
C ASP A 477 22.27 4.43 -27.24
N ASN A 478 21.58 4.41 -26.09
CA ASN A 478 20.30 5.09 -25.83
C ASN A 478 19.13 4.64 -26.72
N LYS A 479 19.25 3.49 -27.39
CA LYS A 479 18.12 2.88 -28.11
C LYS A 479 17.36 1.94 -27.20
N ALA A 480 16.03 1.99 -27.28
CA ALA A 480 15.17 1.09 -26.55
C ALA A 480 14.97 -0.23 -27.32
N VAL A 481 14.93 -1.33 -26.58
CA VAL A 481 14.58 -2.66 -27.10
C VAL A 481 13.45 -3.25 -26.26
N LEU A 482 12.53 -3.94 -26.92
CA LEU A 482 11.39 -4.58 -26.29
C LEU A 482 11.68 -6.07 -26.05
N TYR A 483 11.23 -6.57 -24.91
CA TYR A 483 11.19 -7.99 -24.60
C TYR A 483 9.78 -8.39 -24.21
N VAL A 484 9.25 -9.43 -24.84
CA VAL A 484 7.90 -9.93 -24.60
C VAL A 484 7.95 -11.38 -24.14
N ALA A 485 7.21 -11.70 -23.09
CA ALA A 485 7.04 -13.06 -22.58
C ALA A 485 5.60 -13.28 -22.09
N LEU A 486 5.19 -14.54 -22.03
CA LEU A 486 3.91 -14.97 -21.47
C LEU A 486 4.15 -15.70 -20.15
N ASP A 487 3.58 -15.20 -19.05
CA ASP A 487 3.60 -15.92 -17.77
C ASP A 487 2.66 -17.13 -17.78
N ARG A 488 1.53 -16.96 -18.46
CA ARG A 488 0.48 -17.95 -18.65
C ARG A 488 -0.15 -17.69 -19.99
N SER A 489 -0.54 -18.75 -20.70
CA SER A 489 -1.31 -18.63 -21.94
C SER A 489 -2.38 -19.71 -22.05
N ASP A 490 -3.52 -19.36 -22.65
CA ASP A 490 -4.59 -20.30 -23.03
C ASP A 490 -4.54 -20.68 -24.51
N LYS A 491 -3.81 -19.92 -25.32
CA LYS A 491 -3.64 -20.08 -26.77
C LYS A 491 -2.20 -19.81 -27.19
N SER A 492 -1.90 -20.05 -28.46
CA SER A 492 -0.67 -19.55 -29.10
C SER A 492 -0.83 -18.07 -29.42
N TYR A 493 0.09 -17.25 -28.90
CA TYR A 493 0.14 -15.82 -29.20
C TYR A 493 1.36 -15.50 -30.04
N TYR A 494 1.22 -14.52 -30.92
CA TYR A 494 2.25 -14.05 -31.85
C TYR A 494 2.46 -12.56 -31.64
N ALA A 495 3.67 -12.10 -31.92
CA ALA A 495 4.00 -10.69 -31.90
C ALA A 495 4.83 -10.26 -33.12
N CYS A 496 4.69 -9.00 -33.48
CA CYS A 496 5.51 -8.32 -34.47
C CYS A 496 5.85 -6.90 -33.98
N ASP A 497 6.98 -6.39 -34.45
CA ASP A 497 7.43 -5.03 -34.16
C ASP A 497 6.76 -3.99 -35.07
N GLY A 498 7.20 -2.73 -34.98
CA GLY A 498 6.61 -1.61 -35.71
C GLY A 498 6.44 -1.89 -37.20
N GLY A 499 5.21 -1.77 -37.68
CA GLY A 499 4.82 -2.00 -39.08
C GLY A 499 4.61 -3.47 -39.49
N CYS A 500 4.94 -4.44 -38.63
CA CYS A 500 4.75 -5.88 -38.89
C CYS A 500 5.23 -6.35 -40.28
N LEU A 501 6.42 -5.87 -40.69
CA LEU A 501 7.02 -6.23 -41.97
C LEU A 501 7.60 -7.66 -41.97
N ASP A 502 8.08 -8.08 -40.80
CA ASP A 502 8.67 -9.40 -40.55
C ASP A 502 7.59 -10.41 -40.14
N ASP A 503 7.85 -11.70 -40.34
CA ASP A 503 6.90 -12.76 -40.01
C ASP A 503 6.55 -12.78 -38.50
N PRO A 504 5.27 -13.02 -38.13
CA PRO A 504 4.87 -13.04 -36.72
C PRO A 504 5.64 -14.07 -35.89
N VAL A 505 6.23 -13.61 -34.79
CA VAL A 505 7.04 -14.44 -33.89
C VAL A 505 6.16 -15.07 -32.82
N LEU A 506 6.21 -16.39 -32.70
CA LEU A 506 5.51 -17.13 -31.64
C LEU A 506 6.08 -16.77 -30.25
N LEU A 507 5.20 -16.36 -29.35
CA LEU A 507 5.50 -16.03 -27.96
C LEU A 507 5.43 -17.26 -27.05
N GLY A 508 6.16 -17.20 -25.94
CA GLY A 508 6.17 -18.22 -24.90
C GLY A 508 6.72 -17.67 -23.58
N PRO A 509 7.11 -18.54 -22.63
CA PRO A 509 7.63 -18.10 -21.34
C PRO A 509 9.02 -17.46 -21.42
N GLN A 510 9.78 -17.75 -22.48
CA GLN A 510 11.07 -17.11 -22.72
C GLN A 510 10.89 -15.74 -23.36
N LYS A 511 11.64 -14.75 -22.86
CA LYS A 511 11.66 -13.39 -23.41
C LYS A 511 12.11 -13.41 -24.87
N LYS A 512 11.25 -12.91 -25.76
CA LYS A 512 11.54 -12.67 -27.18
C LYS A 512 11.84 -11.19 -27.37
N MET A 513 12.90 -10.89 -28.11
CA MET A 513 13.39 -9.53 -28.36
C MET A 513 12.76 -8.97 -29.62
N PHE A 514 12.36 -7.70 -29.57
CA PHE A 514 11.83 -6.94 -30.71
C PHE A 514 12.49 -5.56 -30.75
N PRO A 515 13.03 -5.13 -31.90
CA PRO A 515 13.59 -3.78 -32.04
C PRO A 515 12.49 -2.72 -31.99
N VAL A 516 12.80 -1.55 -31.43
CA VAL A 516 11.89 -0.40 -31.50
C VAL A 516 12.14 0.34 -32.81
N LYS A 517 11.12 0.38 -33.68
CA LYS A 517 11.15 1.07 -34.98
C LYS A 517 10.27 2.33 -34.91
N LEU A 518 10.74 3.45 -35.45
CA LEU A 518 9.93 4.64 -35.68
C LEU A 518 9.39 4.60 -37.11
N THR A 519 8.09 4.78 -37.29
CA THR A 519 7.44 4.69 -38.61
C THR A 519 6.87 6.04 -39.05
N ASP A 520 6.78 6.27 -40.36
CA ASP A 520 5.99 7.38 -40.95
C ASP A 520 4.87 6.82 -41.85
N PRO A 521 3.57 7.05 -41.54
CA PRO A 521 3.05 7.66 -40.31
C PRO A 521 3.37 6.83 -39.05
N VAL A 522 3.26 7.46 -37.87
CA VAL A 522 3.54 6.78 -36.60
C VAL A 522 2.50 5.69 -36.34
N THR A 523 2.98 4.47 -36.09
CA THR A 523 2.20 3.27 -35.79
C THR A 523 2.62 2.68 -34.44
N ALA A 524 1.94 1.63 -33.97
CA ALA A 524 2.36 0.93 -32.76
C ALA A 524 3.76 0.35 -32.93
N ILE A 525 4.55 0.35 -31.85
CA ILE A 525 5.91 -0.23 -31.86
C ILE A 525 5.90 -1.73 -31.61
N LEU A 526 4.76 -2.28 -31.17
CA LEU A 526 4.57 -3.70 -30.89
C LEU A 526 3.09 -4.06 -31.03
N TYR A 527 2.84 -5.18 -31.69
CA TYR A 527 1.52 -5.80 -31.83
C TYR A 527 1.57 -7.21 -31.26
N ILE A 528 0.52 -7.62 -30.53
CA ILE A 528 0.38 -8.97 -29.98
C ILE A 528 -1.03 -9.50 -30.26
N THR A 529 -1.16 -10.69 -30.82
CA THR A 529 -2.46 -11.34 -31.07
C THR A 529 -2.40 -12.86 -30.94
N TYR A 530 -3.54 -13.49 -30.70
CA TYR A 530 -3.69 -14.95 -30.82
C TYR A 530 -4.04 -15.40 -32.25
N ASP A 531 -4.45 -14.48 -33.13
CA ASP A 531 -4.85 -14.77 -34.50
C ASP A 531 -3.69 -14.46 -35.47
N LYS A 532 -2.98 -15.51 -35.88
CA LYS A 532 -1.83 -15.37 -36.78
C LYS A 532 -2.22 -14.78 -38.13
N GLN A 533 -3.36 -15.20 -38.69
CA GLN A 533 -3.82 -14.71 -39.99
C GLN A 533 -4.14 -13.22 -39.93
N HIS A 534 -4.83 -12.80 -38.86
CA HIS A 534 -5.07 -11.38 -38.60
C HIS A 534 -3.77 -10.56 -38.54
N MET A 535 -2.71 -11.10 -37.93
CA MET A 535 -1.40 -10.43 -37.88
C MET A 535 -0.74 -10.30 -39.25
N GLU A 536 -0.86 -11.32 -40.10
CA GLU A 536 -0.36 -11.30 -41.48
C GLU A 536 -1.15 -10.31 -42.34
N ASP A 537 -2.48 -10.25 -42.15
CA ASP A 537 -3.35 -9.31 -42.84
C ASP A 537 -3.11 -7.85 -42.39
N LEU A 538 -2.78 -7.63 -41.11
CA LEU A 538 -2.47 -6.32 -40.54
C LEU A 538 -1.37 -5.61 -41.33
N ARG A 539 -0.34 -6.35 -41.78
CA ARG A 539 0.74 -5.83 -42.63
C ARG A 539 0.23 -5.11 -43.88
N HIS A 540 -0.89 -5.55 -44.46
CA HIS A 540 -1.48 -4.94 -45.64
C HIS A 540 -2.37 -3.73 -45.34
N THR A 541 -2.78 -3.56 -44.07
CA THR A 541 -3.64 -2.47 -43.60
C THR A 541 -2.87 -1.34 -42.93
N ILE A 542 -1.67 -1.63 -42.40
CA ILE A 542 -0.77 -0.61 -41.89
C ILE A 542 -0.16 0.13 -43.09
N HIS A 543 -0.69 1.33 -43.39
CA HIS A 543 -0.22 2.17 -44.49
C HIS A 543 1.13 2.83 -44.20
N LEU A 544 2.16 2.02 -43.95
CA LEU A 544 3.54 2.43 -43.70
C LEU A 544 4.17 2.95 -44.99
N LYS A 545 4.79 4.13 -44.95
CA LYS A 545 5.62 4.64 -46.05
C LYS A 545 7.09 4.24 -45.89
N GLU A 546 7.64 4.54 -44.72
CA GLU A 546 9.05 4.25 -44.41
C GLU A 546 9.27 4.06 -42.90
N ILE A 547 10.40 3.42 -42.58
CA ILE A 547 10.92 3.33 -41.22
C ILE A 547 12.00 4.40 -41.09
N VAL A 548 11.83 5.30 -40.13
CA VAL A 548 12.80 6.34 -39.80
C VAL A 548 13.78 5.76 -38.79
N GLU A 549 15.08 5.78 -39.10
CA GLU A 549 16.15 5.27 -38.21
C GLU A 549 16.36 6.10 -36.95
#